data_AF-A0A101GCX0-F1
#
_entry.id   AF-A0A101GCX0-F1
#
_cell.length_a   1.000
_cell.length_b   1.000
_cell.length_c   1.000
_cell.angle_alpha   90.00
_cell.angle_beta   90.00
_cell.angle_gamma   90.00
#
_symmetry.space_group_name_H-M   'P 1'
#
loop_
_entity.id
_entity.type
_entity.pdbx_description
1 polymer ?
#
loop_
_entity_poly.entity_id
_entity_poly.type
_entity_poly.pdbx_seq_one_letter_code
_entity_poly.pdbx_strand_id
1 'polypeptide(L)'
;MWGKVVRNLKDAGAKLIVFDFQFDTYDINDIQSDSLFAEAIKYAGNVILPSKLNQEIVRGHVIQHITEPVDLFYDACLTTGLIGELKDIDQYTRNYSIFYPLNDKYYLFLGMKAIKEYLGIHDSVKMAFSKDLNFIEYGPLRIRHNNGNSFMINYYGPAKTFSSYSLSSVLDDAETDLRGDYDTDYMELWKGDKSL
;
A
#
# COMPACT_ATOMS: atom_id res chain seq x y z
N MET A 1 6.46 -9.53 14.44
CA MET A 1 7.22 -9.60 13.16
C MET A 1 7.06 -8.32 12.33
N TRP A 2 5.87 -7.97 11.85
CA TRP A 2 5.66 -6.83 10.94
C TRP A 2 6.10 -5.47 11.50
N GLY A 3 5.99 -5.26 12.82
CA GLY A 3 6.53 -4.06 13.46
C GLY A 3 8.04 -3.88 13.24
N LYS A 4 8.81 -4.97 13.29
CA LYS A 4 10.26 -4.94 13.05
C LYS A 4 10.57 -4.62 11.59
N VAL A 5 9.83 -5.22 10.64
CA VAL A 5 9.93 -4.90 9.21
C VAL A 5 9.74 -3.41 8.96
N VAL A 6 8.68 -2.82 9.53
CA VAL A 6 8.39 -1.39 9.36
C VAL A 6 9.51 -0.52 9.94
N ARG A 7 10.00 -0.83 11.14
CA ARG A 7 11.12 -0.08 11.75
C ARG A 7 12.38 -0.17 10.92
N ASN A 8 12.74 -1.35 10.46
CA ASN A 8 13.95 -1.57 9.67
C ASN A 8 13.90 -0.85 8.31
N LEU A 9 12.76 -0.92 7.61
CA LEU A 9 12.56 -0.17 6.37
C LEU A 9 12.62 1.34 6.61
N LYS A 10 12.00 1.84 7.69
CA LYS A 10 12.04 3.26 8.05
C LYS A 10 13.48 3.72 8.32
N ASP A 11 14.21 2.98 9.15
CA ASP A 11 15.57 3.32 9.57
C ASP A 11 16.56 3.23 8.39
N ALA A 12 16.28 2.36 7.41
CA ALA A 12 17.00 2.29 6.13
C ALA A 12 16.63 3.42 5.13
N GLY A 13 15.76 4.36 5.53
CA GLY A 13 15.42 5.52 4.70
C GLY A 13 14.32 5.27 3.66
N ALA A 14 13.50 4.22 3.83
CA ALA A 14 12.35 4.00 2.95
C ALA A 14 11.43 5.24 2.97
N LYS A 15 11.25 5.86 1.80
CA LYS A 15 10.42 7.07 1.67
C LYS A 15 8.94 6.78 1.90
N LEU A 16 8.48 5.59 1.53
CA LEU A 16 7.10 5.13 1.71
C LEU A 16 7.11 3.61 1.89
N ILE A 17 6.25 3.09 2.77
CA ILE A 17 6.05 1.66 3.01
C ILE A 17 4.59 1.35 2.68
N VAL A 18 4.35 0.36 1.81
CA VAL A 18 2.99 0.03 1.34
C VAL A 18 2.75 -1.45 1.56
N PHE A 19 1.68 -1.79 2.25
CA PHE A 19 1.22 -3.17 2.42
C PHE A 19 0.09 -3.49 1.46
N ASP A 20 0.17 -4.66 0.83
CA ASP A 20 -0.93 -5.28 0.10
C ASP A 20 -1.35 -6.58 0.82
N PHE A 21 -1.77 -6.40 2.08
CA PHE A 21 -2.26 -7.45 2.97
C PHE A 21 -3.32 -6.87 3.90
N GLN A 22 -4.47 -7.54 4.05
CA GLN A 22 -5.60 -7.04 4.83
C GLN A 22 -5.31 -7.08 6.34
N PHE A 23 -5.64 -6.00 7.03
CA PHE A 23 -5.51 -5.85 8.48
C PHE A 23 -6.86 -5.43 9.11
N ASP A 24 -7.96 -6.02 8.63
CA ASP A 24 -9.35 -5.70 9.01
C ASP A 24 -9.87 -6.52 10.21
N THR A 25 -9.00 -7.34 10.82
CA THR A 25 -9.27 -8.11 12.04
C THR A 25 -8.09 -8.05 13.00
N TYR A 26 -8.36 -8.02 14.30
CA TYR A 26 -7.34 -8.17 15.35
C TYR A 26 -6.80 -9.61 15.40
N ASP A 27 -5.52 -9.76 15.74
CA ASP A 27 -4.99 -11.05 16.16
C ASP A 27 -5.45 -11.34 17.60
N ILE A 28 -6.55 -12.09 17.71
CA ILE A 28 -7.13 -12.46 19.00
C ILE A 28 -6.21 -13.35 19.85
N ASN A 29 -5.17 -13.95 19.25
CA ASN A 29 -4.22 -14.79 19.96
C ASN A 29 -2.99 -14.01 20.44
N ASP A 30 -2.73 -12.82 19.87
CA ASP A 30 -1.56 -12.00 20.20
C ASP A 30 -1.84 -10.49 20.03
N ILE A 31 -2.64 -9.96 20.96
CA ILE A 31 -2.99 -8.53 21.02
C ILE A 31 -1.74 -7.63 21.22
N GLN A 32 -0.69 -8.17 21.86
CA GLN A 32 0.56 -7.43 22.04
C GLN A 32 1.28 -7.21 20.70
N SER A 33 1.28 -8.22 19.82
CA SER A 33 1.84 -8.09 18.47
C SER A 33 1.15 -6.98 17.66
N ASP A 34 -0.18 -6.87 17.74
CA ASP A 34 -0.92 -5.79 17.08
C ASP A 34 -0.51 -4.41 17.61
N SER A 35 -0.39 -4.27 18.94
CA SER A 35 0.07 -3.02 19.57
C SER A 35 1.46 -2.62 19.10
N LEU A 36 2.41 -3.57 19.08
CA LEU A 36 3.78 -3.34 18.62
C LEU A 36 3.85 -2.98 17.13
N PHE A 37 2.99 -3.56 16.31
CA PHE A 37 2.90 -3.21 14.89
C PHE A 37 2.35 -1.80 14.70
N ALA A 38 1.29 -1.44 15.41
CA ALA A 38 0.71 -0.09 15.37
C ALA A 38 1.71 0.99 15.82
N GLU A 39 2.49 0.73 16.88
CA GLU A 39 3.57 1.62 17.32
C GLU A 39 4.65 1.79 16.25
N ALA A 40 5.04 0.72 15.56
CA ALA A 40 6.00 0.78 14.47
C ALA A 40 5.47 1.59 13.27
N ILE A 41 4.19 1.43 12.92
CA ILE A 41 3.52 2.21 11.89
C ILE A 41 3.56 3.70 12.24
N LYS A 42 3.18 4.07 13.47
CA LYS A 42 3.24 5.46 13.96
C LYS A 42 4.65 6.02 13.94
N TYR A 43 5.64 5.23 14.37
CA TYR A 43 7.05 5.60 14.33
C TYR A 43 7.52 5.90 12.90
N ALA A 44 7.13 5.07 11.92
CA ALA A 44 7.51 5.26 10.54
C ALA A 44 6.84 6.50 9.91
N GLY A 45 5.55 6.72 10.21
CA GLY A 45 4.77 7.88 9.76
C GLY A 45 4.51 7.95 8.26
N ASN A 46 4.93 6.92 7.51
CA ASN A 46 4.86 6.86 6.05
C ASN A 46 4.39 5.48 5.55
N VAL A 47 3.51 4.85 6.33
CA VAL A 47 2.95 3.52 6.03
C VAL A 47 1.55 3.68 5.45
N ILE A 48 1.31 3.08 4.29
CA ILE A 48 -0.01 2.96 3.67
C ILE A 48 -0.51 1.54 3.86
N LEU A 49 -1.73 1.41 4.39
CA LEU A 49 -2.41 0.14 4.56
C LEU A 49 -3.54 -0.03 3.54
N PRO A 50 -3.93 -1.27 3.19
CA PRO A 50 -5.00 -1.48 2.24
C PRO A 50 -6.36 -1.32 2.90
N SER A 51 -7.31 -0.78 2.15
CA SER A 51 -8.75 -0.86 2.43
C SER A 51 -9.45 -1.63 1.33
N LYS A 52 -10.62 -2.20 1.59
CA LYS A 52 -11.27 -3.13 0.67
C LYS A 52 -12.69 -2.69 0.34
N LEU A 53 -13.04 -2.74 -0.93
CA LEU A 53 -14.43 -2.60 -1.37
C LEU A 53 -15.15 -3.93 -1.13
N ASN A 54 -16.13 -3.91 -0.23
CA ASN A 54 -17.04 -5.03 0.00
C ASN A 54 -18.39 -4.76 -0.65
N GLN A 55 -18.97 -5.83 -1.17
CA GLN A 55 -20.27 -5.83 -1.80
C GLN A 55 -21.12 -6.95 -1.23
N GLU A 56 -22.28 -6.59 -0.69
CA GLU A 56 -23.22 -7.53 -0.08
C GLU A 56 -24.58 -7.43 -0.76
N ILE A 57 -25.31 -8.56 -0.82
CA ILE A 57 -26.69 -8.57 -1.30
C ILE A 57 -27.61 -8.69 -0.09
N VAL A 58 -28.25 -7.58 0.28
CA VAL A 58 -29.21 -7.52 1.39
C VAL A 58 -30.60 -7.35 0.81
N ARG A 59 -31.47 -8.36 0.99
CA ARG A 59 -32.85 -8.35 0.49
C ARG A 59 -32.94 -7.99 -1.01
N GLY A 60 -32.07 -8.57 -1.83
CA GLY A 60 -32.03 -8.35 -3.27
C GLY A 60 -31.41 -7.01 -3.71
N HIS A 61 -30.95 -6.18 -2.77
CA HIS A 61 -30.26 -4.92 -3.06
C HIS A 61 -28.77 -5.08 -2.84
N VAL A 62 -27.98 -4.52 -3.76
CA VAL A 62 -26.53 -4.47 -3.64
C VAL A 62 -26.14 -3.32 -2.73
N ILE A 63 -25.50 -3.63 -1.60
CA ILE A 63 -24.90 -2.65 -0.70
C ILE A 63 -23.40 -2.71 -0.87
N GLN A 64 -22.78 -1.54 -1.04
CA GLN A 64 -21.33 -1.40 -1.17
C GLN A 64 -20.79 -0.56 -0.01
N HIS A 65 -19.69 -1.01 0.59
CA HIS A 65 -19.00 -0.28 1.64
C HIS A 65 -17.50 -0.52 1.57
N ILE A 66 -16.73 0.39 2.16
CA ILE A 66 -15.28 0.21 2.33
C ILE A 66 -15.03 -0.35 3.72
N THR A 67 -14.27 -1.43 3.78
CA THR A 67 -13.69 -1.94 5.02
C THR A 67 -12.27 -1.42 5.16
N GLU A 68 -12.06 -0.62 6.19
CA GLU A 68 -10.75 -0.12 6.59
C GLU A 68 -10.02 -1.17 7.46
N PRO A 69 -8.70 -1.04 7.68
CA PRO A 69 -8.02 -1.75 8.75
C PRO A 69 -8.69 -1.52 10.10
N VAL A 70 -8.47 -2.39 11.08
CA VAL A 70 -8.94 -2.15 12.45
C VAL A 70 -8.47 -0.78 12.96
N ASP A 71 -9.29 -0.14 13.79
CA ASP A 71 -9.09 1.25 14.24
C ASP A 71 -7.67 1.53 14.73
N LEU A 72 -7.08 0.57 15.47
CA LEU A 72 -5.70 0.64 15.96
C LEU A 72 -4.68 0.93 14.84
N PHE A 73 -4.83 0.30 13.69
CA PHE A 73 -3.94 0.47 12.53
C PHE A 73 -4.37 1.64 11.65
N TYR A 74 -5.67 1.89 11.53
CA TYR A 74 -6.20 3.03 10.79
C TYR A 74 -5.68 4.34 11.38
N ASP A 75 -5.74 4.50 12.71
CA ASP A 75 -5.25 5.67 13.43
C ASP A 75 -3.72 5.80 13.43
N ALA A 76 -3.01 4.71 13.13
CA ALA A 76 -1.55 4.67 13.09
C ALA A 76 -0.98 5.02 11.71
N CYS A 77 -1.65 4.59 10.64
CA CYS A 77 -1.15 4.68 9.28
C CYS A 77 -1.21 6.11 8.72
N LEU A 78 -0.45 6.35 7.65
CA LEU A 78 -0.50 7.62 6.93
C LEU A 78 -1.86 7.82 6.22
N THR A 79 -2.35 6.77 5.58
CA THR A 79 -3.60 6.73 4.82
C THR A 79 -3.89 5.28 4.43
N THR A 80 -5.13 5.01 4.01
CA THR A 80 -5.49 3.77 3.34
C THR A 80 -5.61 3.94 1.83
N GLY A 81 -5.46 2.83 1.10
CA GLY A 81 -5.63 2.76 -0.34
C GLY A 81 -6.43 1.53 -0.75
N LEU A 82 -7.36 1.69 -1.69
CA LEU A 82 -8.30 0.63 -2.04
C LEU A 82 -7.59 -0.51 -2.78
N ILE A 83 -7.76 -1.74 -2.31
CA ILE A 83 -7.33 -2.95 -3.02
C ILE A 83 -8.49 -3.56 -3.80
N GLY A 84 -8.14 -4.26 -4.87
CA GLY A 84 -9.09 -4.96 -5.72
C GLY A 84 -8.55 -5.10 -7.14
N GLU A 85 -8.93 -6.19 -7.78
CA GLU A 85 -8.56 -6.49 -9.17
C GLU A 85 -9.79 -6.39 -10.06
N LEU A 86 -9.64 -5.75 -11.22
CA LEU A 86 -10.57 -5.90 -12.33
C LEU A 86 -9.99 -6.92 -13.30
N LYS A 87 -10.65 -8.08 -13.38
CA LYS A 87 -10.30 -9.12 -14.33
C LYS A 87 -11.07 -8.93 -15.62
N ASP A 88 -10.38 -9.15 -16.74
CA ASP A 88 -11.01 -9.25 -18.04
C ASP A 88 -11.84 -10.56 -18.12
N ILE A 89 -12.61 -10.70 -19.20
CA ILE A 89 -13.53 -11.86 -19.43
C ILE A 89 -12.79 -13.20 -19.38
N ASP A 90 -11.50 -13.21 -19.72
CA ASP A 90 -10.63 -14.39 -19.69
C ASP A 90 -9.89 -14.57 -18.35
N GLN A 91 -10.30 -13.85 -17.31
CA GLN A 91 -9.76 -13.91 -15.94
C GLN A 91 -8.34 -13.34 -15.76
N TYR A 92 -7.76 -12.73 -16.79
CA TYR A 92 -6.50 -12.00 -16.66
C TYR A 92 -6.76 -10.56 -16.21
N THR A 93 -5.98 -10.09 -15.24
CA THR A 93 -5.94 -8.67 -14.91
C THR A 93 -5.05 -7.98 -15.94
N ARG A 94 -5.56 -7.00 -16.67
CA ARG A 94 -4.75 -6.17 -17.60
C ARG A 94 -4.88 -4.68 -17.36
N ASN A 95 -5.94 -4.28 -16.64
CA ASN A 95 -6.23 -2.89 -16.35
C ASN A 95 -6.09 -2.64 -14.84
N TYR A 96 -5.55 -1.47 -14.50
CA TYR A 96 -5.50 -0.99 -13.13
C TYR A 96 -6.52 0.14 -12.96
N SER A 97 -7.30 0.06 -11.88
CA SER A 97 -8.27 1.09 -11.52
C SER A 97 -7.60 2.27 -10.84
N ILE A 98 -7.99 3.50 -11.20
CA ILE A 98 -7.44 4.72 -10.62
C ILE A 98 -8.16 5.04 -9.31
N PHE A 99 -9.49 5.01 -9.33
CA PHE A 99 -10.33 5.28 -8.16
C PHE A 99 -11.64 4.48 -8.19
N TYR A 100 -12.40 4.52 -7.10
CA TYR A 100 -13.77 4.01 -7.03
C TYR A 100 -14.70 5.08 -6.45
N PRO A 101 -15.78 5.47 -7.15
CA PRO A 101 -16.77 6.40 -6.61
C PRO A 101 -17.75 5.68 -5.66
N LEU A 102 -17.91 6.16 -4.43
CA LEU A 102 -18.88 5.66 -3.46
C LEU A 102 -19.30 6.77 -2.49
N ASN A 103 -20.60 6.99 -2.30
CA ASN A 103 -21.18 7.98 -1.36
C ASN A 103 -20.53 9.38 -1.47
N ASP A 104 -20.51 9.92 -2.70
CA ASP A 104 -19.90 11.23 -3.04
C ASP A 104 -18.40 11.36 -2.77
N LYS A 105 -17.70 10.24 -2.52
CA LYS A 105 -16.24 10.18 -2.36
C LYS A 105 -15.60 9.37 -3.49
N TYR A 106 -14.36 9.71 -3.80
CA TYR A 106 -13.51 8.98 -4.73
C TYR A 106 -12.37 8.31 -3.96
N TYR A 107 -12.38 6.98 -3.90
CA TYR A 107 -11.38 6.19 -3.20
C TYR A 107 -10.28 5.81 -4.17
N LEU A 108 -9.05 6.31 -3.98
CA LEU A 108 -7.90 5.91 -4.80
C LEU A 108 -7.53 4.45 -4.52
N PHE A 109 -7.21 3.71 -5.57
CA PHE A 109 -6.62 2.39 -5.42
C PHE A 109 -5.19 2.47 -4.86
N LEU A 110 -4.73 1.40 -4.23
CA LEU A 110 -3.51 1.35 -3.43
C LEU A 110 -2.28 1.95 -4.14
N GLY A 111 -2.05 1.59 -5.41
CA GLY A 111 -0.97 2.12 -6.23
C GLY A 111 -1.14 3.60 -6.54
N MET A 112 -2.36 4.07 -6.79
CA MET A 112 -2.65 5.49 -6.97
C MET A 112 -2.49 6.30 -5.68
N LYS A 113 -2.82 5.70 -4.52
CA LYS A 113 -2.55 6.32 -3.22
C LYS A 113 -1.05 6.37 -2.94
N ALA A 114 -0.33 5.30 -3.24
CA ALA A 114 1.12 5.25 -3.09
C ALA A 114 1.82 6.34 -3.90
N ILE A 115 1.48 6.50 -5.19
CA ILE A 115 2.11 7.55 -6.02
C ILE A 115 1.70 8.96 -5.58
N LYS A 116 0.47 9.16 -5.10
CA LYS A 116 0.02 10.44 -4.51
C LYS A 116 0.94 10.85 -3.37
N GLU A 117 1.13 9.96 -2.39
CA GLU A 117 1.95 10.25 -1.21
C GLU A 117 3.44 10.34 -1.56
N TYR A 118 3.93 9.47 -2.45
CA TYR A 118 5.32 9.49 -2.89
C TYR A 118 5.69 10.82 -3.58
N LEU A 119 4.79 11.37 -4.40
CA LEU A 119 5.00 12.65 -5.10
C LEU A 119 4.55 13.86 -4.28
N GLY A 120 3.95 13.68 -3.11
CA GLY A 120 3.43 14.78 -2.28
C GLY A 120 2.28 15.55 -2.94
N ILE A 121 1.41 14.86 -3.68
CA ILE A 121 0.25 15.49 -4.31
C ILE A 121 -0.76 15.89 -3.22
N HIS A 122 -0.97 17.20 -3.07
CA HIS A 122 -1.86 17.78 -2.06
C HIS A 122 -3.33 17.41 -2.31
N ASP A 123 -4.13 17.24 -1.26
CA ASP A 123 -5.54 16.82 -1.34
C ASP A 123 -6.45 17.79 -2.11
N SER A 124 -6.03 19.06 -2.25
CA SER A 124 -6.75 20.06 -3.06
C SER A 124 -6.59 19.83 -4.56
N VAL A 125 -5.61 19.03 -5.00
CA VAL A 125 -5.39 18.73 -6.40
C VAL A 125 -6.48 17.78 -6.89
N LYS A 126 -7.26 18.23 -7.86
CA LYS A 126 -8.35 17.45 -8.44
C LYS A 126 -7.84 16.67 -9.65
N MET A 127 -8.36 15.46 -9.82
CA MET A 127 -8.23 14.73 -11.08
C MET A 127 -9.13 15.38 -12.14
N ALA A 128 -8.61 15.48 -13.36
CA ALA A 128 -9.37 15.98 -14.50
C ALA A 128 -9.05 15.16 -15.75
N PHE A 129 -10.03 15.04 -16.64
CA PHE A 129 -9.77 14.55 -17.99
C PHE A 129 -9.12 15.65 -18.82
N SER A 130 -8.15 15.29 -19.65
CA SER A 130 -7.60 16.18 -20.67
C SER A 130 -8.69 16.58 -21.67
N LYS A 131 -8.48 17.69 -22.41
CA LYS A 131 -9.47 18.20 -23.37
C LYS A 131 -9.85 17.19 -24.46
N ASP A 132 -8.91 16.36 -24.87
CA ASP A 132 -9.10 15.30 -25.87
C ASP A 132 -9.63 13.99 -25.27
N LEU A 133 -9.88 13.97 -23.95
CA LEU A 133 -10.37 12.83 -23.17
C LEU A 133 -9.47 11.59 -23.27
N ASN A 134 -8.20 11.71 -23.67
CA ASN A 134 -7.27 10.59 -23.76
C ASN A 134 -6.47 10.35 -22.48
N PHE A 135 -6.43 11.34 -21.58
CA PHE A 135 -5.63 11.31 -20.37
C PHE A 135 -6.44 11.73 -19.15
N ILE A 136 -6.08 11.15 -18.01
CA ILE A 136 -6.41 11.65 -16.68
C ILE A 136 -5.17 12.38 -16.15
N GLU A 137 -5.34 13.63 -15.78
CA GLU A 137 -4.32 14.49 -15.19
C GLU A 137 -4.52 14.53 -13.68
N TYR A 138 -3.45 14.26 -12.93
CA TYR A 138 -3.45 14.27 -11.47
C TYR A 138 -2.12 14.77 -10.90
N GLY A 139 -2.06 16.05 -10.51
CA GLY A 139 -0.80 16.69 -10.13
C GLY A 139 0.20 16.62 -11.31
N PRO A 140 1.41 16.09 -11.11
CA PRO A 140 2.38 15.91 -12.21
C PRO A 140 2.09 14.68 -13.10
N LEU A 141 1.10 13.86 -12.76
CA LEU A 141 0.79 12.64 -13.48
C LEU A 141 -0.09 12.93 -14.70
N ARG A 142 0.26 12.32 -15.82
CA ARG A 142 -0.56 12.28 -17.04
C ARG A 142 -0.75 10.83 -17.47
N ILE A 143 -1.89 10.27 -17.10
CA ILE A 143 -2.17 8.84 -17.22
C ILE A 143 -3.04 8.62 -18.45
N ARG A 144 -2.56 7.83 -19.42
CA ARG A 144 -3.41 7.38 -20.52
C ARG A 144 -4.45 6.42 -19.96
N HIS A 145 -5.73 6.74 -20.11
CA HIS A 145 -6.82 5.89 -19.65
C HIS A 145 -7.52 5.25 -20.84
N ASN A 146 -8.14 4.09 -20.62
CA ASN A 146 -8.83 3.34 -21.67
C ASN A 146 -10.33 3.27 -21.43
N ASN A 147 -10.74 2.88 -20.22
CA ASN A 147 -12.14 2.67 -19.84
C ASN A 147 -12.46 3.46 -18.57
N GLY A 148 -12.97 4.68 -18.74
CA GLY A 148 -13.42 5.53 -17.65
C GLY A 148 -12.27 5.97 -16.73
N ASN A 149 -12.10 5.27 -15.61
CA ASN A 149 -11.11 5.57 -14.59
C ASN A 149 -10.08 4.45 -14.42
N SER A 150 -9.70 3.78 -15.52
CA SER A 150 -8.70 2.71 -15.52
C SER A 150 -7.67 2.89 -16.65
N PHE A 151 -6.50 2.29 -16.48
CA PHE A 151 -5.43 2.30 -17.48
C PHE A 151 -4.83 0.90 -17.67
N MET A 152 -4.30 0.63 -18.87
CA MET A 152 -3.62 -0.62 -19.17
C MET A 152 -2.33 -0.72 -18.34
N ILE A 153 -2.14 -1.85 -17.67
CA ILE A 153 -0.90 -2.15 -16.95
C ILE A 153 0.21 -2.34 -17.99
N ASN A 154 1.25 -1.53 -17.88
CA ASN A 154 2.46 -1.71 -18.66
C ASN A 154 3.38 -2.70 -17.94
N TYR A 155 3.19 -4.00 -18.19
CA TYR A 155 4.05 -5.05 -17.63
C TYR A 155 5.50 -4.83 -18.04
N TYR A 156 6.37 -4.64 -17.06
CA TYR A 156 7.79 -4.38 -17.31
C TYR A 156 8.63 -5.61 -16.97
N GLY A 157 9.33 -6.12 -17.99
CA GLY A 157 10.41 -7.09 -17.89
C GLY A 157 10.08 -8.46 -17.26
N PRO A 158 11.06 -9.39 -17.25
CA PRO A 158 10.94 -10.70 -16.61
C PRO A 158 11.01 -10.58 -15.08
N ALA A 159 10.89 -11.70 -14.37
CA ALA A 159 11.12 -11.76 -12.93
C ALA A 159 12.45 -11.06 -12.53
N LYS A 160 12.45 -10.36 -11.40
CA LYS A 160 13.57 -9.54 -10.88
C LYS A 160 13.85 -8.24 -11.63
N THR A 161 12.90 -7.76 -12.42
CA THR A 161 12.92 -6.40 -12.98
C THR A 161 13.03 -5.32 -11.89
N PHE A 162 12.24 -5.48 -10.82
CA PHE A 162 12.29 -4.63 -9.65
C PHE A 162 13.13 -5.32 -8.58
N SER A 163 13.91 -4.55 -7.83
CA SER A 163 14.65 -5.06 -6.68
C SER A 163 13.68 -5.67 -5.68
N SER A 164 13.92 -6.92 -5.33
CA SER A 164 13.17 -7.66 -4.32
C SER A 164 14.11 -8.11 -3.22
N TYR A 165 13.72 -7.90 -1.98
CA TYR A 165 14.45 -8.34 -0.79
C TYR A 165 13.61 -9.41 -0.09
N SER A 166 14.24 -10.47 0.40
CA SER A 166 13.51 -11.46 1.19
C SER A 166 13.09 -10.84 2.53
N LEU A 167 11.99 -11.33 3.09
CA LEU A 167 11.55 -10.93 4.42
C LEU A 167 12.64 -11.16 5.47
N SER A 168 13.39 -12.26 5.36
CA SER A 168 14.50 -12.56 6.26
C SER A 168 15.57 -11.46 6.22
N SER A 169 15.98 -11.00 5.03
CA SER A 169 16.97 -9.92 4.92
C SER A 169 16.47 -8.60 5.50
N VAL A 170 15.17 -8.33 5.46
CA VAL A 170 14.60 -7.10 6.06
C VAL A 170 14.49 -7.22 7.58
N LEU A 171 14.37 -8.44 8.11
CA LEU A 171 14.35 -8.71 9.55
C LEU A 171 15.76 -8.78 10.16
N ASP A 172 16.74 -9.24 9.39
CA ASP A 172 18.14 -9.48 9.77
C ASP A 172 18.84 -8.19 10.19
N ASP A 173 18.81 -7.89 11.49
CA ASP A 173 19.45 -6.75 12.09
C ASP A 173 20.09 -7.13 13.42
N ALA A 174 20.91 -6.24 13.98
CA ALA A 174 21.71 -6.56 15.17
C ALA A 174 20.92 -6.95 16.43
N GLU A 175 19.59 -6.83 16.42
CA GLU A 175 18.71 -7.24 17.53
C GLU A 175 17.89 -8.51 17.20
N THR A 176 17.99 -9.04 15.98
CA THR A 176 17.17 -10.14 15.47
C THR A 176 18.04 -11.27 14.96
N ASP A 177 18.46 -12.14 15.87
CA ASP A 177 19.25 -13.33 15.53
C ASP A 177 18.45 -14.29 14.64
N LEU A 178 18.87 -14.41 13.38
CA LEU A 178 18.35 -15.43 12.47
C LEU A 178 19.02 -16.79 12.71
N ARG A 179 18.38 -17.87 12.24
CA ARG A 179 18.95 -19.22 12.41
C ARG A 179 20.04 -19.49 11.39
N GLY A 180 21.21 -19.90 11.88
CA GLY A 180 22.31 -20.40 11.06
C GLY A 180 22.96 -19.29 10.23
N ASP A 181 23.44 -19.63 9.03
CA ASP A 181 24.22 -18.71 8.18
C ASP A 181 23.41 -17.55 7.56
N TYR A 182 22.14 -17.38 7.97
CA TYR A 182 21.27 -16.29 7.52
C TYR A 182 21.38 -15.03 8.40
N ASP A 183 22.05 -15.13 9.56
CA ASP A 183 22.24 -14.04 10.51
C ASP A 183 23.49 -13.25 10.13
N THR A 184 23.30 -12.15 9.40
CA THR A 184 24.39 -11.35 8.84
C THR A 184 24.32 -9.88 9.19
N ASP A 185 23.34 -9.50 10.02
CA ASP A 185 23.01 -8.11 10.34
C ASP A 185 22.80 -7.27 9.06
N TYR A 186 22.20 -7.88 8.02
CA TYR A 186 22.11 -7.28 6.69
C TYR A 186 21.55 -5.86 6.70
N MET A 187 20.57 -5.58 7.56
CA MET A 187 19.95 -4.25 7.66
C MET A 187 20.89 -3.17 8.21
N GLU A 188 21.94 -3.51 8.96
CA GLU A 188 22.90 -2.54 9.47
C GLU A 188 23.70 -1.87 8.34
N LEU A 189 23.80 -2.52 7.17
CA LEU A 189 24.39 -1.92 5.97
C LEU A 189 23.57 -0.73 5.42
N TRP A 190 22.29 -0.64 5.79
CA TRP A 190 21.33 0.31 5.23
C TRP A 190 20.84 1.34 6.24
N LYS A 191 20.79 0.97 7.52
CA LYS A 191 20.52 1.91 8.61
C LYS A 191 21.71 2.88 8.65
N GLY A 192 21.50 4.11 8.20
CA GLY A 192 22.58 5.10 8.13
C GLY A 192 23.27 5.27 9.49
N ASP A 193 24.57 5.62 9.48
CA ASP A 193 25.35 5.90 10.68
C ASP A 193 24.55 6.79 11.63
N LYS A 194 24.04 6.21 12.73
CA LYS A 194 23.53 6.98 13.87
C LYS A 194 24.71 7.50 14.71
N SER A 195 25.74 8.04 14.05
CA SER A 195 26.76 8.85 14.71
C SER A 195 26.21 10.27 14.86
N LEU A 196 25.47 10.51 15.94
CA LEU A 196 25.34 11.83 16.54
C LEU A 196 26.62 12.17 17.29
#